data_AF-A0A942FV11-F1
#
_entry.id   AF-A0A942FV11-F1
#
_cell.length_a   1.000
_cell.length_b   1.000
_cell.length_c   1.000
_cell.angle_alpha   90.00
_cell.angle_beta   90.00
_cell.angle_gamma   90.00
#
_symmetry.space_group_name_H-M   'P 1'
#
loop_
_entity.id
_entity.type
_entity.pdbx_description
1 polymer ?
#
loop_
_entity_poly.entity_id
_entity_poly.type
_entity_poly.pdbx_seq_one_letter_code
_entity_poly.pdbx_strand_id
1 'polypeptide(L)'
;AGQPWLPLGAENLERAVDRQTADPASLLSLTRELLALRRAHPALREGTFDVLHAGEALLAVRRVAQGHSMLCLLNLSAQACAWPQDIAVGGQVLAAVNAAQPGQQLPPFGALLLEETN
;
A
#
# COMPACT_ATOMS: atom_id res chain seq x y z
N ALA A 1 8.70 -11.22 -37.12
CA ALA A 1 7.66 -11.03 -36.09
C ALA A 1 6.82 -12.30 -36.01
N GLY A 2 6.54 -12.80 -34.81
CA GLY A 2 5.65 -13.94 -34.61
C GLY A 2 4.22 -13.50 -34.29
N GLN A 3 3.23 -14.33 -34.61
CA GLN A 3 1.84 -14.09 -34.20
C GLN A 3 1.58 -14.82 -32.88
N PRO A 4 1.23 -14.11 -31.79
CA PRO A 4 0.97 -14.76 -30.50
C PRO A 4 -0.30 -15.61 -30.57
N TRP A 5 -0.35 -16.69 -29.79
CA TRP A 5 -1.52 -17.58 -29.72
C TRP A 5 -2.76 -16.89 -29.15
N LEU A 6 -2.56 -15.82 -28.36
CA LEU A 6 -3.60 -14.94 -27.86
C LEU A 6 -3.32 -13.50 -28.32
N PRO A 7 -4.30 -12.80 -28.94
CA PRO A 7 -4.12 -11.41 -29.35
C PRO A 7 -3.83 -10.49 -28.15
N LEU A 8 -2.86 -9.58 -28.33
CA LEU A 8 -2.59 -8.53 -27.37
C LEU A 8 -3.51 -7.34 -27.64
N GLY A 9 -4.37 -7.01 -26.67
CA GLY A 9 -5.16 -5.78 -26.69
C GLY A 9 -4.31 -4.53 -26.49
N ALA A 10 -4.77 -3.37 -27.00
CA ALA A 10 -4.09 -2.08 -26.89
C ALA A 10 -3.75 -1.70 -25.43
N GLU A 11 -4.67 -1.97 -24.49
CA GLU A 11 -4.43 -1.71 -23.06
C GLU A 11 -3.21 -2.45 -22.50
N ASN A 12 -2.89 -3.65 -23.01
CA ASN A 12 -1.70 -4.38 -22.57
C ASN A 12 -0.43 -3.72 -23.06
N LEU A 13 -0.46 -3.14 -24.26
CA LEU A 13 0.67 -2.42 -24.84
C LEU A 13 0.93 -1.10 -24.09
N GLU A 14 -0.14 -0.42 -23.66
CA GLU A 14 -0.04 0.77 -22.81
C GLU A 14 0.52 0.47 -21.41
N ARG A 15 0.21 -0.72 -20.87
CA ARG A 15 0.70 -1.20 -19.57
C ARG A 15 1.94 -2.10 -19.69
N ALA A 16 2.66 -2.04 -20.81
CA ALA A 16 3.83 -2.89 -21.04
C ALA A 16 4.96 -2.59 -20.04
N VAL A 17 5.81 -3.60 -19.80
CA VAL A 17 6.87 -3.54 -18.77
C VAL A 17 7.89 -2.44 -19.06
N ASP A 18 8.26 -2.22 -20.31
CA ASP A 18 9.16 -1.15 -20.74
C ASP A 18 8.57 0.23 -20.40
N ARG A 19 7.27 0.43 -20.65
CA ARG A 19 6.54 1.67 -20.33
C ARG A 19 6.46 1.89 -18.83
N GLN A 20 6.03 0.87 -18.07
CA GLN A 20 5.94 0.99 -16.62
C GLN A 20 7.32 1.14 -15.96
N THR A 21 8.38 0.56 -16.51
CA THR A 21 9.74 0.71 -15.97
C THR A 21 10.24 2.15 -16.12
N ALA A 22 9.82 2.87 -17.16
CA ALA A 22 10.17 4.28 -17.37
C ALA A 22 9.31 5.25 -16.55
N ASP A 23 8.18 4.80 -16.01
CA ASP A 23 7.24 5.62 -15.24
C ASP A 23 7.38 5.37 -13.72
N PRO A 24 7.89 6.34 -12.95
CA PRO A 24 8.01 6.21 -11.49
C PRO A 24 6.65 6.13 -10.77
N ALA A 25 5.56 6.60 -11.39
CA ALA A 25 4.21 6.51 -10.83
C ALA A 25 3.48 5.20 -11.19
N SER A 26 4.14 4.28 -11.90
CA SER A 26 3.52 3.04 -12.36
C SER A 26 3.27 2.05 -11.23
N LEU A 27 2.32 1.14 -11.45
CA LEU A 27 2.06 0.03 -10.53
C LEU A 27 3.29 -0.86 -10.35
N LEU A 28 4.11 -1.04 -11.40
CA LEU A 28 5.37 -1.78 -11.31
C LEU A 28 6.36 -1.13 -10.33
N SER A 29 6.51 0.20 -10.40
CA SER A 29 7.38 0.97 -9.49
C SER A 29 6.89 0.85 -8.05
N LEU A 30 5.60 1.10 -7.81
CA LEU A 30 4.97 0.92 -6.49
C LEU A 30 5.15 -0.51 -5.95
N THR A 31 4.96 -1.53 -6.79
CA THR A 31 5.12 -2.93 -6.38
C THR A 31 6.55 -3.23 -5.93
N ARG A 32 7.55 -2.71 -6.66
CA ARG A 32 8.97 -2.89 -6.30
C ARG A 32 9.30 -2.21 -4.98
N GLU A 33 8.80 -0.99 -4.77
CA GLU A 33 8.97 -0.25 -3.51
C GLU A 33 8.37 -1.00 -2.32
N LEU A 34 7.13 -1.48 -2.44
CA LEU A 34 6.47 -2.24 -1.36
C LEU A 34 7.15 -3.60 -1.10
N LEU A 35 7.69 -4.26 -2.12
CA LEU A 35 8.49 -5.47 -1.94
C LEU A 35 9.83 -5.19 -1.24
N ALA A 36 10.49 -4.08 -1.57
CA ALA A 36 11.71 -3.66 -0.88
C ALA A 36 11.41 -3.34 0.60
N LEU A 37 10.32 -2.62 0.87
CA LEU A 37 9.85 -2.33 2.22
C LEU A 37 9.55 -3.63 3.00
N ARG A 38 8.80 -4.56 2.41
CA ARG A 38 8.52 -5.87 3.02
C ARG A 38 9.80 -6.62 3.39
N ARG A 39 10.85 -6.54 2.57
CA ARG A 39 12.14 -7.19 2.86
C ARG A 39 12.88 -6.52 4.02
N ALA A 40 12.84 -5.19 4.10
CA ALA A 40 13.53 -4.40 5.10
C ALA A 40 12.87 -4.47 6.51
N HIS A 41 11.56 -4.68 6.59
CA HIS A 41 10.83 -4.66 7.87
C HIS A 41 10.26 -6.05 8.24
N PRO A 42 10.86 -6.77 9.21
CA PRO A 42 10.40 -8.09 9.65
C PRO A 42 8.92 -8.14 10.08
N ALA A 43 8.42 -7.06 10.69
CA ALA A 43 7.00 -6.93 11.07
C ALA A 43 6.06 -7.14 9.87
N LEU A 44 6.40 -6.66 8.67
CA LEU A 44 5.58 -6.87 7.48
C LEU A 44 5.59 -8.33 7.00
N ARG A 45 6.68 -9.07 7.24
CA ARG A 45 6.85 -10.47 6.81
C ARG A 45 6.24 -11.47 7.77
N GLU A 46 6.63 -11.38 9.03
CA GLU A 46 6.47 -12.41 10.06
C GLU A 46 5.71 -11.90 11.29
N GLY A 47 5.38 -10.60 11.34
CA GLY A 47 4.69 -10.02 12.47
C GLY A 47 3.27 -10.52 12.62
N THR A 48 2.74 -10.34 13.84
CA THR A 48 1.33 -10.56 14.20
C THR A 48 0.41 -9.87 13.20
N PHE A 49 -0.86 -10.25 13.18
CA PHE A 49 -1.85 -9.61 12.33
C PHE A 49 -3.04 -9.21 13.18
N ASP A 50 -2.95 -8.00 13.75
CA ASP A 50 -3.95 -7.48 14.67
C ASP A 50 -4.86 -6.53 13.91
N VAL A 51 -6.12 -6.91 13.73
CA VAL A 51 -7.11 -6.06 13.05
C VAL A 51 -7.56 -4.97 14.02
N LEU A 52 -7.26 -3.71 13.68
CA LEU A 52 -7.68 -2.55 14.46
C LEU A 52 -9.02 -2.00 13.97
N HIS A 53 -9.25 -2.07 12.66
CA HIS A 53 -10.50 -1.67 12.03
C HIS A 53 -10.74 -2.51 10.77
N ALA A 54 -11.97 -2.98 10.59
CA ALA A 54 -12.42 -3.63 9.37
C ALA A 54 -13.85 -3.18 9.07
N GLY A 55 -13.97 -2.21 8.16
CA GLY A 55 -15.24 -1.71 7.66
C GLY A 55 -15.42 -2.05 6.18
N GLU A 56 -16.48 -1.49 5.57
CA GLU A 56 -16.79 -1.69 4.15
C GLU A 56 -15.68 -1.14 3.23
N ALA A 57 -15.13 0.03 3.56
CA ALA A 57 -14.13 0.71 2.74
C ALA A 57 -12.72 0.64 3.31
N LEU A 58 -12.55 0.51 4.62
CA LEU A 58 -11.26 0.68 5.28
C LEU A 58 -10.85 -0.58 6.04
N LEU A 59 -9.61 -1.00 5.81
CA LEU A 59 -8.93 -1.99 6.61
C LEU A 59 -7.75 -1.31 7.31
N ALA A 60 -7.70 -1.39 8.64
CA ALA A 60 -6.55 -1.00 9.43
C ALA A 60 -6.03 -2.17 10.24
N VAL A 61 -4.74 -2.47 10.09
CA VAL A 61 -4.09 -3.59 10.76
C VAL A 61 -2.77 -3.14 11.38
N ARG A 62 -2.45 -3.73 12.52
CA ARG A 62 -1.13 -3.62 13.14
C ARG A 62 -0.36 -4.91 12.92
N ARG A 63 0.92 -4.77 12.59
CA ARG A 63 1.86 -5.89 12.45
C ARG A 63 3.00 -5.70 13.42
N VAL A 64 3.23 -6.66 14.32
CA VAL A 64 4.30 -6.56 15.33
C VAL A 64 5.28 -7.72 15.21
N ALA A 65 6.57 -7.42 15.11
CA ALA A 65 7.65 -8.41 15.24
C ALA A 65 8.91 -7.77 15.78
N GLN A 66 9.64 -8.51 16.63
CA GLN A 66 11.00 -8.13 17.07
C GLN A 66 11.07 -6.71 17.69
N GLY A 67 10.01 -6.27 18.38
CA GLY A 67 9.94 -4.93 18.98
C GLY A 67 9.57 -3.80 18.02
N HIS A 68 9.36 -4.09 16.73
CA HIS A 68 8.87 -3.15 15.73
C HIS A 68 7.36 -3.29 15.55
N SER A 69 6.64 -2.17 15.43
CA SER A 69 5.20 -2.13 15.20
C SER A 69 4.86 -1.31 13.96
N MET A 70 4.19 -1.94 12.99
CA MET A 70 3.74 -1.32 11.75
C MET A 70 2.24 -1.13 11.78
N LEU A 71 1.77 0.11 11.63
CA LEU A 71 0.37 0.43 11.38
C LEU A 71 0.14 0.55 9.87
N CYS A 72 -0.79 -0.23 9.34
CA CYS A 72 -1.18 -0.22 7.93
C CYS A 72 -2.64 0.22 7.80
N LEU A 73 -2.93 1.30 7.09
CA LEU A 73 -4.29 1.72 6.73
C LEU A 73 -4.49 1.58 5.22
N LEU A 74 -5.59 0.96 4.81
CA LEU A 74 -5.87 0.57 3.43
C LEU A 74 -7.31 0.97 3.08
N ASN A 75 -7.48 2.01 2.27
CA ASN A 75 -8.77 2.32 1.66
C ASN A 75 -8.98 1.42 0.43
N LEU A 76 -9.96 0.55 0.50
CA LEU A 76 -10.32 -0.43 -0.51
C LEU A 76 -11.48 0.06 -1.41
N SER A 77 -11.82 1.35 -1.34
CA SER A 77 -12.92 1.95 -2.07
C SER A 77 -12.47 3.07 -3.00
N ALA A 78 -13.35 3.42 -3.95
CA ALA A 78 -13.17 4.56 -4.84
C ALA A 78 -13.57 5.91 -4.20
N GLN A 79 -13.93 5.93 -2.91
CA GLN A 79 -14.33 7.13 -2.18
C GLN A 79 -13.30 7.44 -1.10
N ALA A 80 -13.15 8.70 -0.73
CA ALA A 80 -12.32 9.05 0.42
C ALA A 80 -12.95 8.47 1.70
N CYS A 81 -12.12 7.92 2.60
CA CYS A 81 -12.61 7.39 3.88
C CYS A 81 -12.00 8.15 5.05
N ALA A 82 -12.79 8.33 6.11
CA ALA A 82 -12.32 9.01 7.31
C ALA A 82 -11.22 8.21 8.01
N TRP A 83 -10.31 8.92 8.67
CA TRP A 83 -9.37 8.32 9.60
C TRP A 83 -10.13 7.71 10.79
N PRO A 84 -9.87 6.45 11.20
CA PRO A 84 -10.54 5.84 12.35
C PRO A 84 -10.20 6.57 13.65
N GLN A 85 -11.21 6.93 14.43
CA GLN A 85 -11.03 7.71 15.67
C GLN A 85 -10.18 6.99 16.72
N ASP A 86 -10.24 5.65 16.76
CA ASP A 86 -9.51 4.83 17.74
C ASP A 86 -8.06 4.54 17.32
N ILE A 87 -7.61 5.07 16.19
CA ILE A 87 -6.25 4.92 15.69
C ILE A 87 -5.50 6.23 15.89
N ALA A 88 -4.49 6.21 16.77
CA ALA A 88 -3.64 7.37 17.00
C ALA A 88 -2.89 7.76 15.71
N VAL A 89 -2.71 9.06 15.52
CA VAL A 89 -1.87 9.61 14.45
C VAL A 89 -0.45 9.71 15.01
N GLY A 90 0.46 8.89 14.50
CA GLY A 90 1.85 8.89 14.96
C GLY A 90 2.72 7.91 14.18
N GLY A 91 4.02 8.01 14.41
CA GLY A 91 5.02 7.19 13.72
C GLY A 91 5.59 7.81 12.45
N GLN A 92 6.57 7.12 11.87
CA GLN A 92 7.24 7.50 10.63
C GLN A 92 6.49 6.92 9.43
N VAL A 93 6.16 7.77 8.44
CA VAL A 93 5.62 7.31 7.16
C VAL A 93 6.70 6.55 6.40
N LEU A 94 6.47 5.26 6.18
CA LEU A 94 7.34 4.41 5.36
C LEU A 94 6.83 4.27 3.93
N ALA A 95 5.51 4.29 3.73
CA ALA A 95 4.90 4.35 2.40
C ALA A 95 3.57 5.09 2.44
N ALA A 96 3.30 5.84 1.37
CA ALA A 96 2.04 6.52 1.12
C ALA A 96 1.60 6.26 -0.33
N VAL A 97 0.39 5.75 -0.50
CA VAL A 97 -0.22 5.48 -1.82
C VAL A 97 -1.31 6.51 -2.08
N ASN A 98 -1.36 7.02 -3.32
CA ASN A 98 -2.30 8.05 -3.77
C ASN A 98 -2.26 9.33 -2.91
N ALA A 99 -1.08 9.74 -2.46
CA ALA A 99 -0.87 10.92 -1.62
C ALA A 99 -1.62 10.91 -0.27
N ALA A 100 -1.89 9.72 0.29
CA ALA A 100 -2.44 9.59 1.62
C ALA A 100 -1.51 10.26 2.67
N GLN A 101 -2.11 10.91 3.67
CA GLN A 101 -1.38 11.62 4.73
C GLN A 101 -1.89 11.23 6.12
N PRO A 102 -1.00 11.06 7.13
CA PRO A 102 -1.41 10.72 8.49
C PRO A 102 -2.39 11.74 9.08
N GLY A 103 -3.45 11.25 9.74
CA GLY A 103 -4.45 12.09 10.40
C GLY A 103 -5.42 12.81 9.46
N GLN A 104 -5.33 12.59 8.15
CA GLN A 104 -6.30 13.08 7.17
C GLN A 104 -7.19 11.94 6.66
N GLN A 105 -8.23 12.30 5.91
CA GLN A 105 -9.02 11.30 5.18
C GLN A 105 -8.10 10.55 4.20
N LEU A 106 -8.23 9.23 4.13
CA LEU A 106 -7.52 8.46 3.12
C LEU A 106 -8.17 8.70 1.76
N PRO A 107 -7.40 9.06 0.72
CA PRO A 107 -7.93 9.24 -0.62
C PRO A 107 -8.43 7.90 -1.20
N PRO A 108 -9.24 7.94 -2.28
CA PRO A 108 -9.65 6.74 -3.02
C PRO A 108 -8.48 5.80 -3.31
N PHE A 109 -8.64 4.52 -2.97
CA PHE A 109 -7.60 3.50 -3.10
C PHE A 109 -6.25 3.85 -2.45
N GLY A 110 -6.25 4.79 -1.50
CA GLY A 110 -5.07 5.24 -0.78
C GLY A 110 -4.67 4.29 0.32
N ALA A 111 -3.38 4.30 0.66
CA ALA A 111 -2.83 3.49 1.73
C ALA A 111 -1.71 4.22 2.48
N LEU A 112 -1.55 3.91 3.76
CA LEU A 112 -0.46 4.38 4.61
C LEU A 112 0.16 3.22 5.37
N LEU A 113 1.48 3.13 5.32
CA LEU A 113 2.27 2.26 6.18
C LEU A 113 3.15 3.14 7.08
N LEU A 114 2.96 2.98 8.39
CA LEU A 114 3.60 3.79 9.44
C LEU A 114 4.41 2.87 10.36
N GLU A 115 5.64 3.24 10.66
CA GLU A 115 6.41 2.66 11.77
C GLU A 115 6.06 3.42 13.04
N GLU A 116 5.41 2.75 13.98
CA GLU A 116 5.04 3.34 15.27
C GLU A 116 6.29 3.43 16.16
N THR A 117 6.58 4.63 16.67
CA THR A 117 7.62 4.85 17.69
C THR A 117 7.03 4.52 19.06
N ASN A 118 7.69 3.65 19.82
CA ASN A 118 7.35 3.39 21.23
C ASN A 118 7.50 4.64 22.10
#